data_AF-A0A4Y7U3M0-F1
#
_entry.id   AF-A0A4Y7U3M0-F1
#
_cell.length_a   1.000
_cell.length_b   1.000
_cell.length_c   1.000
_cell.angle_alpha   90.00
_cell.angle_beta   90.00
_cell.angle_gamma   90.00
#
_symmetry.space_group_name_H-M   'P 1'
#
loop_
_entity.id
_entity.type
_entity.pdbx_description
1 polymer ?
#
loop_
_entity_poly.entity_id
_entity_poly.type
_entity_poly.pdbx_seq_one_letter_code
_entity_poly.pdbx_strand_id
1 'polypeptide(L)'
;EIRDKETIHRFMETVAQFERIVNDSGFIKLQRLTEEEIIGTDYKQGLLEQYLTLLREAGTPMQDIAIGGEEVRIGNKRLCLHTLSDTDDLPAAVSADTRFEKLSTDRSDCRLSFAAPVGLLLSCN
;
A
#
# COMPACT_ATOMS: atom_id res chain seq x y z
N GLU A 1 5.18 9.22 20.28
CA GLU A 1 4.04 9.92 20.91
C GLU A 1 3.26 10.62 19.80
N ILE A 2 2.15 10.04 19.33
CA ILE A 2 1.39 10.59 18.19
C ILE A 2 0.51 11.71 18.76
N ARG A 3 0.90 12.96 18.51
CA ARG A 3 0.40 14.13 19.25
C ARG A 3 -0.79 14.85 18.62
N ASP A 4 -1.39 14.33 17.54
CA ASP A 4 -2.56 14.96 16.95
C ASP A 4 -3.67 13.95 16.61
N LYS A 5 -4.69 13.91 17.47
CA LYS A 5 -5.89 13.08 17.29
C LYS A 5 -6.72 13.51 16.09
N GLU A 6 -6.70 14.80 15.73
CA GLU A 6 -7.46 15.32 14.60
C GLU A 6 -6.84 14.85 13.28
N THR A 7 -5.51 14.89 13.18
CA THR A 7 -4.77 14.34 12.03
C THR A 7 -5.02 12.84 11.85
N ILE A 8 -5.00 12.04 12.93
CA ILE A 8 -5.35 10.61 12.85
C ILE A 8 -6.79 10.42 12.39
N HIS A 9 -7.73 11.20 12.93
CA HIS A 9 -9.14 11.08 12.56
C HIS A 9 -9.35 11.36 11.07
N ARG A 10 -8.80 12.48 10.57
CA ARG A 10 -8.86 12.85 9.15
C ARG A 10 -8.21 11.81 8.25
N PHE A 11 -7.08 11.24 8.68
CA PHE A 11 -6.42 10.15 7.96
C PHE A 11 -7.33 8.92 7.88
N MET A 12 -7.91 8.48 8.99
CA MET A 12 -8.81 7.34 9.03
C MET A 12 -10.09 7.56 8.20
N GLU A 13 -10.64 8.77 8.19
CA GLU A 13 -11.75 9.14 7.29
C GLU A 13 -11.36 8.99 5.82
N THR A 14 -10.16 9.46 5.47
CA THR A 14 -9.65 9.39 4.10
C THR A 14 -9.39 7.95 3.67
N VAL A 15 -8.82 7.12 4.56
CA VAL A 15 -8.64 5.67 4.31
C VAL A 15 -9.98 4.96 4.14
N ALA A 16 -11.00 5.28 4.95
CA ALA A 16 -12.33 4.69 4.80
C ALA A 16 -12.98 5.10 3.47
N GLN A 17 -12.80 6.35 3.03
CA GLN A 17 -13.26 6.80 1.73
C GLN A 17 -12.54 6.06 0.59
N PHE A 18 -11.22 5.90 0.69
CA PHE A 18 -10.42 5.11 -0.27
C PHE A 18 -10.86 3.65 -0.33
N GLU A 19 -11.04 3.00 0.83
CA GLU A 19 -11.52 1.62 0.94
C GLU A 19 -12.84 1.43 0.19
N ARG A 20 -13.78 2.35 0.42
CA ARG A 20 -15.08 2.33 -0.24
C ARG A 20 -14.96 2.51 -1.75
N ILE A 21 -14.16 3.48 -2.21
CA ILE A 21 -13.89 3.72 -3.64
C ILE A 21 -13.37 2.46 -4.34
N VAL A 22 -12.37 1.81 -3.75
CA VAL A 22 -11.76 0.60 -4.32
C VAL A 22 -12.77 -0.54 -4.34
N ASN A 23 -13.49 -0.77 -3.25
CA ASN A 23 -14.49 -1.83 -3.16
C ASN A 23 -15.68 -1.61 -4.12
N ASP A 24 -16.13 -0.37 -4.28
CA ASP A 24 -17.21 0.01 -5.20
C ASP A 24 -16.79 -0.10 -6.67
N SER A 25 -15.48 -0.09 -6.98
CA SER A 25 -14.97 -0.28 -8.35
C SER A 25 -15.28 -1.66 -8.94
N GLY A 26 -15.50 -2.66 -8.09
CA GLY A 26 -15.80 -4.05 -8.49
C GLY A 26 -14.61 -4.85 -9.06
N PHE A 27 -13.46 -4.22 -9.33
CA PHE A 27 -12.27 -4.89 -9.89
C PHE A 27 -11.34 -5.45 -8.82
N ILE A 28 -11.20 -4.73 -7.70
CA ILE A 28 -10.31 -5.06 -6.59
C ILE A 28 -11.09 -4.88 -5.30
N LYS A 29 -10.80 -5.71 -4.30
CA LYS A 29 -11.36 -5.56 -2.95
C LYS A 29 -10.26 -5.39 -1.92
N LEU A 30 -10.52 -4.48 -0.99
CA LEU A 30 -9.72 -4.29 0.21
C LEU A 30 -10.42 -4.97 1.38
N GLN A 31 -9.65 -5.72 2.16
CA GLN A 31 -10.10 -6.33 3.39
C GLN A 31 -9.19 -5.84 4.52
N ARG A 32 -9.79 -5.29 5.57
CA ARG A 32 -9.06 -4.95 6.79
C ARG A 32 -8.64 -6.24 7.50
N LEU A 33 -7.33 -6.36 7.76
CA LEU A 33 -6.80 -7.46 8.56
C LEU A 33 -7.24 -7.34 10.01
N THR A 34 -7.67 -8.44 10.60
CA THR A 34 -7.93 -8.55 12.03
C THR A 34 -6.62 -8.65 12.81
N GLU A 35 -6.71 -8.46 14.13
CA GLU A 35 -5.56 -8.68 15.02
C GLU A 35 -5.00 -10.10 14.85
N GLU A 36 -5.87 -11.11 14.88
CA GLU A 36 -5.50 -12.52 14.68
C GLU A 36 -4.82 -12.79 13.32
N GLU A 37 -5.21 -12.09 12.26
CA GLU A 37 -4.55 -12.22 10.95
C GLU A 37 -3.14 -11.61 10.95
N ILE A 38 -2.89 -10.60 11.78
CA ILE A 38 -1.59 -9.92 11.91
C ILE A 38 -0.66 -10.72 12.83
N ILE A 39 -1.10 -10.99 14.07
CA ILE A 39 -0.27 -11.59 15.12
C ILE A 39 -0.35 -13.11 15.17
N GLY A 40 -1.44 -13.69 14.67
CA GLY A 40 -1.71 -15.13 14.72
C GLY A 40 -2.64 -15.51 15.86
N THR A 41 -2.89 -16.81 15.95
CA THR A 41 -3.60 -17.48 17.04
C THR A 41 -2.79 -18.68 17.50
N ASP A 42 -3.24 -19.35 18.57
CA ASP A 42 -2.60 -20.58 19.06
C ASP A 42 -2.54 -21.71 18.00
N TYR A 43 -3.36 -21.64 16.95
CA TYR A 43 -3.50 -22.67 15.93
C TYR A 43 -3.09 -22.23 14.53
N LYS A 44 -2.93 -20.93 14.28
CA LYS A 44 -2.67 -20.37 12.95
C LYS A 44 -1.66 -19.24 13.02
N GLN A 45 -0.63 -19.32 12.18
CA GLN A 45 0.37 -18.26 12.09
C GLN A 45 -0.21 -16.97 11.54
N GLY A 46 0.10 -15.87 12.21
CA GLY A 46 -0.18 -14.52 11.74
C GLY A 46 0.76 -14.09 10.63
N LEU A 47 0.42 -12.97 9.98
CA LEU A 47 1.25 -12.39 8.93
C LEU A 47 2.68 -12.11 9.42
N LEU A 48 2.84 -11.54 10.62
CA LEU A 48 4.16 -11.20 11.17
C LEU A 48 5.01 -12.46 11.40
N GLU A 49 4.42 -13.52 11.94
CA GLU A 49 5.10 -14.80 12.13
C GLU A 49 5.54 -15.40 10.79
N GLN A 50 4.68 -15.35 9.76
CA GLN A 50 5.03 -15.82 8.42
C GLN A 50 6.20 -15.03 7.82
N TYR A 51 6.28 -13.71 8.06
CA TYR A 51 7.44 -12.91 7.65
C TYR A 51 8.69 -13.27 8.45
N LEU A 52 8.60 -13.42 9.77
CA LEU A 52 9.75 -13.75 10.63
C LEU A 52 10.21 -15.21 10.51
N THR A 53 9.44 -16.06 9.84
CA THR A 53 9.82 -17.44 9.54
C THR A 53 10.05 -17.67 8.05
N LEU A 54 9.59 -16.80 7.15
CA LEU A 54 9.53 -17.03 5.69
C LEU A 54 8.82 -18.33 5.31
N LEU A 55 7.86 -18.76 6.12
CA LEU A 55 7.09 -19.99 5.92
C LEU A 55 5.61 -19.69 6.16
N ARG A 56 4.75 -20.48 5.51
CA ARG A 56 3.29 -20.43 5.71
C ARG A 56 2.79 -21.54 6.63
N GLU A 57 3.68 -22.45 7.00
CA GLU A 57 3.39 -23.61 7.85
C GLU A 57 3.86 -23.36 9.27
N ALA A 58 3.04 -23.78 10.23
CA ALA A 58 3.34 -23.68 11.65
C ALA A 58 4.50 -24.59 12.08
N GLY A 59 5.15 -24.23 13.19
CA GLY A 59 6.15 -25.09 13.85
C GLY A 59 7.60 -24.67 13.65
N THR A 60 7.86 -23.59 12.90
CA THR A 60 9.20 -22.98 12.85
C THR A 60 9.26 -21.82 13.83
N PRO A 61 10.29 -21.73 14.71
CA PRO A 61 10.45 -20.58 15.59
C PRO A 61 10.70 -19.31 14.77
N MET A 62 10.11 -18.19 15.20
CA MET A 62 10.39 -16.87 14.63
C MET A 62 11.89 -16.55 14.74
N GLN A 63 12.41 -15.87 13.72
CA GLN A 63 13.83 -15.53 13.63
C GLN A 63 14.00 -14.03 13.45
N ASP A 64 15.11 -13.50 13.94
CA ASP A 64 15.40 -12.07 13.85
C ASP A 64 15.66 -11.63 12.41
N ILE A 65 15.21 -10.41 12.10
CA ILE A 65 15.55 -9.71 10.87
C ILE A 65 16.92 -9.06 11.07
N ALA A 66 17.86 -9.38 10.18
CA ALA A 66 19.13 -8.67 10.07
C ALA A 66 19.19 -7.95 8.73
N ILE A 67 19.35 -6.62 8.80
CA ILE A 67 19.50 -5.74 7.65
C ILE A 67 20.97 -5.28 7.67
N GLY A 68 21.78 -5.87 6.80
CA GLY A 68 23.17 -5.50 6.58
C GLY A 68 23.35 -4.65 5.32
N GLY A 69 24.56 -4.12 5.12
CA GLY A 69 24.87 -3.30 3.94
C GLY A 69 24.73 -4.04 2.60
N GLU A 70 24.89 -5.36 2.59
CA GLU A 70 24.84 -6.18 1.37
C GLU A 70 23.79 -7.30 1.39
N GLU A 71 23.20 -7.60 2.55
CA GLU A 71 22.21 -8.67 2.67
C GLU A 71 21.08 -8.32 3.64
N VAL A 72 19.87 -8.71 3.27
CA VAL A 72 18.75 -8.79 4.20
C VAL A 72 18.49 -10.28 4.47
N ARG A 73 18.43 -10.65 5.74
CA ARG A 73 18.17 -12.04 6.14
C ARG A 73 17.22 -12.12 7.32
N ILE A 74 16.55 -13.27 7.42
CA ILE A 74 15.72 -13.65 8.55
C ILE A 74 16.32 -14.94 9.11
N GLY A 75 16.91 -14.86 10.31
CA GLY A 75 17.78 -15.91 10.84
C GLY A 75 18.90 -16.27 9.86
N ASN A 76 18.94 -17.52 9.40
CA ASN A 76 19.93 -18.00 8.42
C ASN A 76 19.42 -17.95 6.97
N LYS A 77 18.23 -17.39 6.74
CA LYS A 77 17.59 -17.33 5.41
C LYS A 77 17.91 -16.00 4.73
N ARG A 78 18.72 -16.05 3.68
CA ARG A 78 19.01 -14.87 2.84
C ARG A 78 17.82 -14.56 1.95
N LEU A 79 17.38 -13.31 1.95
CA LEU A 79 16.31 -12.85 1.07
C LEU A 79 16.86 -12.57 -0.33
N CYS A 80 16.18 -13.10 -1.34
CA CYS A 80 16.37 -12.71 -2.73
C CYS A 80 15.17 -11.84 -3.13
N LEU A 81 15.35 -10.54 -3.13
CA LEU A 81 14.32 -9.58 -3.50
C LEU A 81 14.41 -9.30 -5.00
N HIS A 82 13.34 -9.57 -5.73
CA HIS A 82 13.20 -9.15 -7.12
C HIS A 82 12.25 -7.97 -7.17
N THR A 83 12.79 -6.77 -7.34
CA THR A 83 11.98 -5.57 -7.56
C THR A 83 11.65 -5.46 -9.04
N LEU A 84 10.38 -5.66 -9.38
CA LEU A 84 9.82 -5.31 -10.70
C LEU A 84 9.49 -3.83 -10.70
N SER A 85 10.51 -2.97 -10.68
CA SER A 85 10.33 -1.52 -10.79
C SER A 85 11.64 -0.95 -11.29
N ASP A 86 11.73 -0.72 -12.60
CA ASP A 86 12.64 0.31 -13.05
C ASP A 86 12.00 1.64 -12.67
N THR A 87 12.61 2.36 -11.74
CA THR A 87 12.09 3.66 -11.31
C THR A 87 12.13 4.67 -12.43
N ASP A 88 12.95 4.44 -13.47
CA ASP A 88 12.98 5.26 -14.69
C ASP A 88 11.77 4.99 -15.60
N ASP A 89 11.14 3.81 -15.47
CA ASP A 89 9.90 3.46 -16.19
C ASP A 89 8.64 3.95 -15.45
N LEU A 90 8.77 4.39 -14.19
CA LEU A 90 7.67 4.96 -13.44
C LEU A 90 7.54 6.46 -13.71
N PRO A 91 6.33 6.99 -13.90
CA PRO A 91 6.14 8.42 -14.09
C PRO A 91 6.57 9.19 -12.84
N ALA A 92 7.31 10.29 -13.03
CA ALA A 92 7.82 11.15 -11.95
C ALA A 92 6.72 11.72 -11.04
N ALA A 93 5.47 11.74 -11.51
CA ALA A 93 4.29 12.04 -10.73
C ALA A 93 3.09 11.27 -11.29
N VAL A 94 2.20 10.82 -10.39
CA VAL A 94 0.91 10.22 -10.74
C VAL A 94 -0.18 11.23 -10.39
N SER A 95 -1.11 11.47 -11.32
CA SER A 95 -2.27 12.35 -11.11
C SER A 95 -3.53 11.66 -11.64
N ALA A 96 -4.67 11.91 -11.01
CA ALA A 96 -5.96 11.36 -11.45
C ALA A 96 -6.37 11.88 -12.84
N ASP A 97 -5.89 13.08 -13.18
CA ASP A 97 -6.11 13.75 -14.45
C ASP A 97 -4.86 14.52 -14.91
N THR A 98 -4.79 14.85 -16.20
CA THR A 98 -3.72 15.68 -16.77
C THR A 98 -4.30 16.70 -17.75
N ARG A 99 -3.73 17.91 -17.77
CA ARG A 99 -4.08 18.95 -18.73
C ARG A 99 -3.75 18.47 -20.15
N PHE A 100 -4.74 18.44 -21.01
CA PHE A 100 -4.57 18.11 -22.42
C PHE A 100 -4.27 19.38 -23.21
N GLU A 101 -2.99 19.67 -23.37
CA GLU A 101 -2.48 20.91 -23.99
C GLU A 101 -3.14 21.21 -25.34
N LYS A 102 -3.39 20.17 -26.16
CA LYS A 102 -3.97 20.35 -27.51
C LYS A 102 -5.39 20.94 -27.53
N LEU A 103 -6.15 20.82 -26.44
CA LEU A 103 -7.50 21.38 -26.29
C LEU A 103 -7.58 22.39 -25.15
N SER A 104 -6.45 22.74 -24.55
CA SER A 104 -6.36 23.76 -23.52
C SER A 104 -5.94 25.08 -24.15
N THR A 105 -6.37 26.19 -23.56
CA THR A 105 -5.97 27.54 -23.93
C THR A 105 -5.45 28.26 -22.70
N ASP A 106 -4.83 29.43 -22.88
CA ASP A 106 -4.39 30.28 -21.77
C ASP A 106 -5.54 30.71 -20.84
N ARG A 107 -6.79 30.55 -21.27
CA ARG A 107 -7.99 30.91 -20.51
C ARG A 107 -8.86 29.71 -20.10
N SER A 108 -8.55 28.50 -20.55
CA SER A 108 -9.39 27.33 -20.29
C SER A 108 -8.60 26.03 -20.33
N ASP A 109 -8.72 25.21 -19.29
CA ASP A 109 -8.07 23.91 -19.24
C ASP A 109 -9.03 22.79 -19.63
N CYS A 110 -8.64 21.98 -20.61
CA CYS A 110 -9.29 20.71 -20.92
C CYS A 110 -8.47 19.59 -20.25
N ARG A 111 -9.08 18.80 -19.35
CA ARG A 111 -8.37 17.77 -18.57
C ARG A 111 -8.81 16.36 -19.02
N LEU A 112 -7.85 15.47 -19.20
CA LEU A 112 -8.07 14.05 -19.46
C LEU A 112 -7.91 13.27 -18.15
N SER A 113 -8.98 12.58 -17.71
CA SER A 113 -8.96 11.70 -16.55
C SER A 113 -8.52 10.30 -16.96
N PHE A 114 -7.59 9.72 -16.21
CA PHE A 114 -7.15 8.32 -16.37
C PHE A 114 -7.75 7.40 -15.30
N ALA A 115 -8.33 7.98 -14.25
CA ALA A 115 -9.09 7.23 -13.26
C ALA A 115 -10.37 6.66 -13.89
N ALA A 116 -10.74 5.44 -13.50
CA ALA A 116 -12.12 4.94 -13.60
C ALA A 116 -13.08 6.03 -13.05
N PRO A 117 -14.38 6.05 -13.43
CA PRO A 117 -15.31 7.16 -13.18
C PRO A 117 -15.68 7.41 -11.70
N VAL A 118 -14.79 7.07 -10.77
CA VAL A 118 -14.95 7.28 -9.35
C VAL A 118 -14.61 8.72 -8.94
N GLY A 119 -13.81 9.47 -9.71
CA GLY A 119 -13.77 10.95 -9.71
C GLY A 119 -13.54 11.67 -8.36
N LEU A 120 -13.09 10.97 -7.32
CA LEU A 120 -12.99 11.51 -5.96
C LEU A 120 -11.53 11.87 -5.67
N LEU A 121 -11.24 13.18 -5.69
CA LEU A 121 -9.99 13.75 -5.22
C LEU A 121 -9.94 13.63 -3.69
N LEU A 122 -9.30 12.59 -3.17
CA LEU A 122 -9.00 12.48 -1.74
C LEU A 122 -8.01 13.58 -1.36
N SER A 123 -8.21 14.21 -0.20
CA SER A 123 -7.43 15.38 0.25
C SER A 123 -6.08 15.03 0.89
N CYS A 124 -5.53 13.84 0.62
CA CYS A 124 -4.24 13.39 1.16
C CYS A 124 -3.28 12.93 0.05
N ASN A 125 -1.98 13.10 0.31
CA ASN A 125 -0.91 12.29 -0.29
C ASN A 125 -0.49 11.21 0.70
#